data_AF-A0A9E6VPW2-F1
#
_entry.id   AF-A0A9E6VPW2-F1
#
_cell.length_a   1.000
_cell.length_b   1.000
_cell.length_c   1.000
_cell.angle_alpha   90.00
_cell.angle_beta   90.00
_cell.angle_gamma   90.00
#
_symmetry.space_group_name_H-M   'P 1'
#
loop_
_entity.id
_entity.type
_entity.pdbx_description
1 polymer ?
#
loop_
_entity_poly.entity_id
_entity_poly.type
_entity_poly.pdbx_seq_one_letter_code
_entity_poly.pdbx_strand_id
1 'polypeptide(L)'
;MVFVFPGEADDSAHDQTSFHYSFHMLVLNYLRYSFNAEKSPGLLDKTPKRKNNMNRLLKSTIACMVCLLCACGGEEKPTMDDLSWMIGSWQGISPDGQKFCEQWEKDATGAFIGKGCALSAQGDTLFKEVLKVEAIEGTPFYVATLPENPGPVHFKLKSLKNKSAHFENMKHDFPQQIIYTLEKDKVIHVELRGLRDGKNAIQELVFQKMD
;
A
#
# COMPACT_ATOMS: atom_id res chain seq x y z
N MET A 1 -4.83 54.23 -3.10
CA MET A 1 -3.59 53.85 -2.36
C MET A 1 -3.95 52.67 -1.47
N VAL A 2 -3.29 51.52 -1.69
CA VAL A 2 -3.38 50.20 -0.98
C VAL A 2 -4.73 49.46 -1.12
N PHE A 3 -4.92 48.58 -2.12
CA PHE A 3 -4.48 47.17 -2.30
C PHE A 3 -5.16 46.15 -1.37
N VAL A 4 -6.05 45.36 -1.98
CA VAL A 4 -6.63 44.10 -1.47
C VAL A 4 -5.79 42.95 -2.02
N PHE A 5 -5.40 42.01 -1.17
CA PHE A 5 -4.90 40.69 -1.56
C PHE A 5 -5.82 39.61 -0.96
N PRO A 6 -6.38 38.70 -1.76
CA PRO A 6 -6.83 37.38 -1.31
C PRO A 6 -5.66 36.39 -1.37
N GLY A 7 -5.40 35.70 -0.25
CA GLY A 7 -4.34 34.71 -0.12
C GLY A 7 -4.74 33.34 -0.68
N GLU A 8 -3.94 32.92 -1.68
CA GLU A 8 -3.51 31.59 -2.08
C GLU A 8 -4.50 30.40 -2.10
N ALA A 9 -4.84 29.98 -3.32
CA ALA A 9 -5.03 28.59 -3.69
C ALA A 9 -3.66 27.96 -3.97
N ASP A 10 -3.38 26.80 -3.35
CA ASP A 10 -2.20 25.98 -3.65
C ASP A 10 -2.53 25.10 -4.86
N ASP A 11 -2.00 25.50 -6.02
CA ASP A 11 -2.10 24.80 -7.30
C ASP A 11 -0.68 24.34 -7.68
N SER A 12 -0.24 23.23 -7.10
CA SER A 12 1.06 22.61 -7.41
C SER A 12 0.91 21.50 -8.46
N ALA A 13 0.43 21.87 -9.65
CA ALA A 13 0.74 21.14 -10.87
C ALA A 13 2.19 21.44 -11.27
N HIS A 14 3.14 20.78 -10.61
CA HIS A 14 4.54 20.83 -11.03
C HIS A 14 4.72 20.12 -12.38
N ASP A 15 4.93 20.95 -13.38
CA ASP A 15 5.37 20.70 -14.75
C ASP A 15 6.45 19.59 -14.87
N GLN A 16 6.00 18.33 -15.02
CA GLN A 16 6.85 17.20 -15.42
C GLN A 16 7.01 17.10 -16.96
N THR A 17 6.23 17.88 -17.70
CA THR A 17 6.22 17.89 -19.16
C THR A 17 7.46 18.56 -19.75
N SER A 18 8.01 19.61 -19.13
CA SER A 18 9.16 20.34 -19.67
C SER A 18 10.51 19.60 -19.56
N PHE A 19 10.71 18.78 -18.52
CA PHE A 19 11.95 18.01 -18.35
C PHE A 19 12.07 16.84 -19.35
N HIS A 20 10.95 16.22 -19.74
CA HIS A 20 10.95 15.07 -20.66
C HIS A 20 11.37 15.48 -22.08
N TYR A 21 10.97 16.68 -22.54
CA TYR A 21 11.35 17.18 -23.86
C TYR A 21 12.84 17.54 -23.95
N SER A 22 13.44 18.07 -22.89
CA SER A 22 14.87 18.45 -22.92
C SER A 22 15.80 17.23 -23.01
N PHE A 23 15.44 16.11 -22.38
CA PHE A 23 16.26 14.91 -22.42
C PHE A 23 16.14 14.17 -23.77
N HIS A 24 14.92 14.11 -24.33
CA HIS A 24 14.69 13.50 -25.63
C HIS A 24 15.42 14.26 -26.76
N MET A 25 15.45 15.59 -26.71
CA MET A 25 16.17 16.41 -27.70
C MET A 25 17.70 16.27 -27.61
N LEU A 26 18.25 16.07 -26.42
CA LEU A 26 19.68 15.78 -26.21
C LEU A 26 20.08 14.42 -26.81
N VAL A 27 19.26 13.39 -26.59
CA VAL A 27 19.50 12.05 -27.15
C VAL A 27 19.42 12.07 -28.68
N LEU A 28 18.42 12.74 -29.25
CA LEU A 28 18.28 12.85 -30.71
C LEU A 28 19.42 13.65 -31.35
N ASN A 29 19.89 14.73 -30.74
CA ASN A 29 21.05 15.48 -31.24
C ASN A 29 22.35 14.66 -31.17
N TYR A 30 22.53 13.86 -30.12
CA TYR A 30 23.69 12.98 -29.99
C TYR A 30 23.68 11.84 -31.01
N LEU A 31 22.52 11.24 -31.27
CA LEU A 31 22.35 10.21 -32.30
C LEU A 31 22.59 10.79 -33.70
N ARG A 32 22.10 12.01 -33.98
CA ARG A 32 22.34 12.72 -35.24
C ARG A 32 23.81 13.07 -35.45
N TYR A 33 24.51 13.48 -34.39
CA TYR A 33 25.95 13.72 -34.44
C TYR A 33 26.74 12.43 -34.68
N SER A 34 26.39 11.36 -34.00
CA SER A 34 27.05 10.05 -34.10
C SER A 34 26.89 9.42 -35.49
N PHE A 35 25.72 9.58 -36.14
CA PHE A 35 25.48 9.10 -37.50
C PHE A 35 26.16 9.94 -38.59
N ASN A 36 26.31 11.25 -38.40
CA ASN A 36 26.95 12.13 -39.39
C ASN A 36 28.49 12.02 -39.38
N ALA A 37 29.09 11.54 -38.30
CA ALA A 37 30.55 11.35 -38.20
C ALA A 37 31.10 10.23 -39.13
N GLU A 38 30.24 9.36 -39.67
CA GLU A 38 30.66 8.25 -40.54
C GLU A 38 30.75 8.60 -42.04
N LYS A 39 30.40 9.83 -42.47
CA LYS A 39 30.26 10.17 -43.90
C LYS A 39 31.31 11.12 -44.51
N SER A 40 32.47 11.34 -43.88
CA SER A 40 33.57 12.08 -44.54
C SER A 40 34.44 11.16 -45.41
N PRO A 41 34.58 11.41 -46.73
CA PRO A 41 35.47 10.64 -47.57
C PRO A 41 36.91 11.14 -47.48
N GLY A 42 37.81 10.24 -47.07
CA GLY A 42 39.20 10.16 -47.54
C GLY A 42 40.24 11.15 -47.02
N LEU A 43 41.14 10.67 -46.15
CA LEU A 43 42.58 10.72 -46.40
C LEU A 43 43.27 9.63 -45.58
N LEU A 44 44.20 8.89 -46.22
CA LEU A 44 44.94 7.77 -45.63
C LEU A 44 45.76 8.25 -44.42
N ASP A 45 45.39 7.82 -43.22
CA ASP A 45 46.30 7.84 -42.06
C ASP A 45 46.54 6.43 -41.55
N LYS A 46 47.81 6.02 -41.62
CA LYS A 46 48.31 4.73 -41.16
C LYS A 46 48.60 4.83 -39.67
N THR A 47 47.66 4.41 -38.82
CA THR A 47 47.93 4.18 -37.39
C THR A 47 47.55 2.76 -36.96
N PRO A 48 48.29 2.17 -36.00
CA PRO A 48 48.19 0.74 -35.69
C PRO A 48 46.91 0.39 -34.94
N LYS A 49 46.53 -0.87 -35.11
CA LYS A 49 45.31 -1.58 -34.70
C LYS A 49 44.97 -1.47 -33.19
N ARG A 50 44.56 -0.29 -32.72
CA ARG A 50 44.01 -0.05 -31.36
C ARG A 50 42.46 0.03 -31.39
N LYS A 51 41.78 -0.83 -32.15
CA LYS A 51 40.32 -0.71 -32.38
C LYS A 51 39.43 -1.83 -31.81
N ASN A 52 39.98 -2.82 -31.11
CA ASN A 52 39.17 -3.99 -30.71
C ASN A 52 38.72 -3.97 -29.24
N ASN A 53 39.48 -3.35 -28.34
CA ASN A 53 39.16 -3.35 -26.90
C ASN A 53 38.22 -2.20 -26.51
N MET A 54 38.35 -1.04 -27.14
CA MET A 54 37.49 0.12 -26.90
C MET A 54 36.04 -0.17 -27.28
N ASN A 55 35.80 -0.79 -28.44
CA ASN A 55 34.46 -1.14 -28.92
C ASN A 55 33.79 -2.26 -28.11
N ARG A 56 34.59 -3.15 -27.48
CA ARG A 56 34.09 -4.18 -26.56
C ARG A 56 33.71 -3.57 -25.20
N LEU A 57 34.52 -2.65 -24.68
CA LEU A 57 34.25 -1.91 -23.44
C LEU A 57 33.05 -0.96 -23.59
N LEU A 58 32.93 -0.27 -24.73
CA LEU A 58 31.83 0.65 -25.05
C LEU A 58 30.49 -0.08 -25.25
N LYS A 59 30.50 -1.25 -25.92
CA LYS A 59 29.30 -2.10 -26.06
C LYS A 59 28.87 -2.72 -24.72
N SER A 60 29.83 -3.10 -23.87
CA SER A 60 29.57 -3.63 -22.53
C SER A 60 28.98 -2.57 -21.59
N THR A 61 29.44 -1.32 -21.67
CA THR A 61 28.90 -0.20 -20.87
C THR A 61 27.49 0.21 -21.31
N ILE A 62 27.18 0.20 -22.61
CA ILE A 62 25.82 0.46 -23.11
C ILE A 62 24.84 -0.63 -22.65
N ALA A 63 25.25 -1.91 -22.67
CA ALA A 63 24.42 -3.01 -22.17
C ALA A 63 24.14 -2.89 -20.64
N CYS A 64 25.13 -2.44 -19.86
CA CYS A 64 24.96 -2.18 -18.42
C CYS A 64 24.02 -1.00 -18.14
N MET A 65 24.06 0.05 -18.95
CA MET A 65 23.24 1.26 -18.77
C MET A 65 21.77 1.05 -19.18
N VAL A 66 21.50 0.16 -20.14
CA VAL A 66 20.13 -0.24 -20.52
C VAL A 66 19.47 -1.14 -19.46
N CYS A 67 20.23 -1.95 -18.72
CA CYS A 67 19.71 -2.75 -17.61
C CYS A 67 19.32 -1.91 -16.37
N LEU A 68 19.86 -0.69 -16.22
CA LEU A 68 19.59 0.20 -15.09
C LEU A 68 18.29 1.00 -15.21
N LEU A 69 17.61 0.99 -16.36
CA LEU A 69 16.39 1.78 -16.60
C LEU A 69 15.07 1.02 -16.37
N CYS A 70 15.11 -0.26 -15.99
CA CYS A 70 13.90 -1.08 -15.81
C CYS A 70 13.43 -1.27 -14.35
N ALA A 71 14.03 -0.59 -13.36
CA ALA A 71 13.66 -0.75 -11.96
C ALA A 71 12.80 0.42 -11.45
N CYS A 72 11.63 0.63 -12.04
CA CYS A 72 10.58 1.45 -11.42
C CYS A 72 9.26 0.67 -11.50
N GLY A 73 9.15 -0.39 -10.69
CA GLY A 73 7.85 -0.97 -10.38
C GLY A 73 7.16 -0.06 -9.38
N GLY A 74 6.16 0.71 -9.82
CA GLY A 74 5.28 1.41 -8.89
C GLY A 74 4.53 0.37 -8.06
N GLU A 75 4.64 0.43 -6.73
CA GLU A 75 3.75 -0.35 -5.86
C GLU A 75 2.33 0.22 -6.05
N GLU A 76 1.43 -0.54 -6.68
CA GLU A 76 0.02 -0.18 -6.73
C GLU A 76 -0.52 -0.08 -5.30
N LYS A 77 -1.33 0.95 -5.04
CA LYS A 77 -1.91 1.16 -3.71
C LYS A 77 -2.87 0.02 -3.40
N PRO A 78 -2.86 -0.54 -2.18
CA PRO A 78 -3.81 -1.55 -1.77
C PRO A 78 -5.27 -1.10 -1.97
N THR A 79 -6.08 -1.99 -2.53
CA THR A 79 -7.50 -1.77 -2.80
C THR A 79 -8.38 -2.62 -1.88
N MET A 80 -9.70 -2.41 -1.93
CA MET A 80 -10.67 -3.24 -1.20
C MET A 80 -10.62 -4.70 -1.64
N ASP A 81 -10.38 -4.99 -2.92
CA ASP A 81 -10.36 -6.38 -3.40
C ASP A 81 -9.15 -7.17 -2.87
N ASP A 82 -8.05 -6.50 -2.55
CA ASP A 82 -6.88 -7.12 -1.90
C ASP A 82 -7.18 -7.60 -0.47
N LEU A 83 -8.25 -7.08 0.15
CA LEU A 83 -8.76 -7.45 1.47
C LEU A 83 -9.88 -8.50 1.42
N SER A 84 -10.31 -8.93 0.22
CA SER A 84 -11.43 -9.87 0.02
C SER A 84 -11.31 -11.18 0.80
N TRP A 85 -10.11 -11.54 1.24
CA TRP A 85 -9.85 -12.70 2.07
C TRP A 85 -10.41 -12.60 3.49
N MET A 86 -10.76 -11.40 3.97
CA MET A 86 -11.48 -11.22 5.24
C MET A 86 -12.93 -11.72 5.15
N ILE A 87 -13.53 -11.75 3.95
CA ILE A 87 -14.91 -12.19 3.73
C ILE A 87 -15.08 -13.65 4.13
N GLY A 88 -16.11 -13.91 4.94
CA GLY A 88 -16.41 -15.24 5.45
C GLY A 88 -16.99 -15.20 6.86
N SER A 89 -17.23 -16.39 7.40
CA SER A 89 -17.60 -16.59 8.79
C SER A 89 -16.42 -17.19 9.54
N TRP A 90 -16.13 -16.63 10.70
CA TRP A 90 -14.94 -16.91 11.48
C TRP A 90 -15.33 -17.12 12.94
N GLN A 91 -14.71 -18.09 13.61
CA GLN A 91 -14.96 -18.37 15.03
C GLN A 91 -13.65 -18.62 15.77
N GLY A 92 -13.58 -18.22 17.02
CA GLY A 92 -12.44 -18.48 17.87
C GLY A 92 -12.86 -18.75 19.31
N ILE A 93 -11.90 -19.27 20.08
CA ILE A 93 -12.05 -19.55 21.51
C ILE A 93 -10.81 -19.02 22.21
N SER A 94 -10.99 -18.19 23.23
CA SER A 94 -9.90 -17.68 24.05
C SER A 94 -9.43 -18.72 25.06
N PRO A 95 -8.26 -18.55 25.68
CA PRO A 95 -7.76 -19.45 26.71
C PRO A 95 -8.70 -19.65 27.91
N ASP A 96 -9.56 -18.66 28.22
CA ASP A 96 -10.56 -18.71 29.29
C ASP A 96 -11.92 -19.30 28.85
N GLY A 97 -12.02 -19.75 27.59
CA GLY A 97 -13.20 -20.45 27.06
C GLY A 97 -14.30 -19.53 26.53
N GLN A 98 -14.08 -18.21 26.46
CA GLN A 98 -14.99 -17.30 25.76
C GLN A 98 -14.97 -17.61 24.26
N LYS A 99 -16.14 -17.61 23.63
CA LYS A 99 -16.25 -17.81 22.17
C LYS A 99 -16.42 -16.47 21.49
N PHE A 100 -15.75 -16.27 20.38
CA PHE A 100 -15.91 -15.09 19.54
C PHE A 100 -16.25 -15.51 18.13
N CYS A 101 -17.06 -14.70 17.47
CA CYS A 101 -17.40 -14.88 16.07
C CYS A 101 -17.25 -13.56 15.32
N GLU A 102 -16.81 -13.65 14.07
CA GLU A 102 -16.83 -12.55 13.12
C GLU A 102 -17.45 -13.03 11.81
N GLN A 103 -18.35 -12.23 11.25
CA GLN A 103 -18.88 -12.46 9.92
C GLN A 103 -18.67 -11.22 9.06
N TRP A 104 -18.01 -11.40 7.93
CA TRP A 104 -17.72 -10.34 6.96
C TRP A 104 -18.40 -10.62 5.63
N GLU A 105 -19.16 -9.64 5.13
CA GLU A 105 -19.89 -9.70 3.86
C GLU A 105 -19.60 -8.46 3.00
N LYS A 106 -19.51 -8.62 1.68
CA LYS A 106 -19.36 -7.48 0.75
C LYS A 106 -20.75 -6.93 0.42
N ASP A 107 -20.95 -5.63 0.60
CA ASP A 107 -22.19 -4.95 0.25
C ASP A 107 -22.22 -4.50 -1.23
N ALA A 108 -23.35 -3.91 -1.64
CA ALA A 108 -23.55 -3.44 -3.02
C ALA A 108 -22.63 -2.25 -3.40
N THR A 109 -22.07 -1.54 -2.43
CA THR A 109 -21.11 -0.43 -2.64
C THR A 109 -19.67 -0.92 -2.75
N GLY A 110 -19.43 -2.20 -2.45
CA GLY A 110 -18.12 -2.82 -2.40
C GLY A 110 -17.43 -2.69 -1.05
N ALA A 111 -18.07 -2.09 -0.04
CA ALA A 111 -17.60 -2.09 1.34
C ALA A 111 -17.81 -3.47 1.97
N PHE A 112 -17.00 -3.80 2.97
CA PHE A 112 -17.17 -5.02 3.75
C PHE A 112 -17.86 -4.68 5.06
N ILE A 113 -18.99 -5.30 5.33
CA ILE A 113 -19.74 -5.16 6.57
C ILE A 113 -19.37 -6.34 7.47
N GLY A 114 -18.88 -6.03 8.66
CA GLY A 114 -18.49 -6.98 9.68
C GLY A 114 -19.50 -6.99 10.83
N LYS A 115 -19.77 -8.17 11.37
CA LYS A 115 -20.52 -8.36 12.61
C LYS A 115 -19.66 -9.18 13.55
N GLY A 116 -19.20 -8.57 14.63
CA GLY A 116 -18.49 -9.25 15.70
C GLY A 116 -19.46 -9.68 16.80
N CYS A 117 -19.23 -10.85 17.38
CA CYS A 117 -19.94 -11.32 18.56
C CYS A 117 -18.97 -11.93 19.57
N ALA A 118 -19.28 -11.76 20.85
CA ALA A 118 -18.67 -12.56 21.89
C ALA A 118 -19.75 -13.25 22.72
N LEU A 119 -19.51 -14.51 23.05
CA LEU A 119 -20.38 -15.35 23.85
C LEU A 119 -19.61 -15.83 25.09
N SER A 120 -20.30 -15.88 26.23
CA SER A 120 -19.77 -16.52 27.44
C SER A 120 -19.48 -18.00 27.18
N ALA A 121 -18.74 -18.65 28.09
CA ALA A 121 -18.53 -20.09 28.02
C ALA A 121 -19.86 -20.88 28.05
N GLN A 122 -20.92 -20.30 28.63
CA GLN A 122 -22.27 -20.86 28.72
C GLN A 122 -23.15 -20.54 27.49
N GLY A 123 -22.67 -19.69 26.56
CA GLY A 123 -23.36 -19.35 25.32
C GLY A 123 -24.19 -18.06 25.36
N ASP A 124 -24.15 -17.31 26.45
CA ASP A 124 -24.86 -16.03 26.56
C ASP A 124 -24.14 -14.96 25.73
N THR A 125 -24.89 -14.13 25.01
CA THR A 125 -24.30 -13.02 24.25
C THR A 125 -23.77 -11.94 25.18
N LEU A 126 -22.46 -11.68 25.10
CA LEU A 126 -21.77 -10.67 25.90
C LEU A 126 -21.77 -9.31 25.19
N PHE A 127 -21.52 -9.29 23.88
CA PHE A 127 -21.66 -8.08 23.07
C PHE A 127 -21.80 -8.42 21.57
N LYS A 128 -22.29 -7.44 20.81
CA LYS A 128 -22.32 -7.43 19.34
C LYS A 128 -21.78 -6.09 18.86
N GLU A 129 -20.90 -6.13 17.88
CA GLU A 129 -20.32 -4.94 17.26
C GLU A 129 -20.61 -4.93 15.76
N VAL A 130 -20.78 -3.72 15.22
CA VAL A 130 -20.90 -3.50 13.78
C VAL A 130 -19.60 -2.87 13.31
N LEU A 131 -18.97 -3.55 12.37
CA LEU A 131 -17.69 -3.20 11.79
C LEU A 131 -17.90 -2.92 10.30
N LYS A 132 -17.03 -2.10 9.73
CA LYS A 132 -17.03 -1.84 8.30
C LYS A 132 -15.61 -1.66 7.81
N VAL A 133 -15.28 -2.18 6.64
CA VAL A 133 -14.09 -1.79 5.90
C VAL A 133 -14.55 -1.13 4.61
N GLU A 134 -14.12 0.11 4.37
CA GLU A 134 -14.56 0.88 3.20
C GLU A 134 -13.44 1.74 2.63
N ALA A 135 -13.55 2.06 1.33
CA ALA A 135 -12.63 2.99 0.69
C ALA A 135 -13.08 4.43 0.91
N ILE A 136 -12.25 5.23 1.56
CA ILE A 136 -12.42 6.68 1.70
C ILE A 136 -11.31 7.33 0.88
N GLU A 137 -11.69 8.08 -0.16
CA GLU A 137 -10.75 8.70 -1.11
C GLU A 137 -9.77 7.66 -1.72
N GLY A 138 -10.28 6.47 -2.02
CA GLY A 138 -9.49 5.37 -2.60
C GLY A 138 -8.56 4.64 -1.62
N THR A 139 -8.55 5.01 -0.34
CA THR A 139 -7.78 4.30 0.70
C THR A 139 -8.72 3.47 1.58
N PRO A 140 -8.44 2.17 1.83
CA PRO A 140 -9.23 1.39 2.77
C PRO A 140 -9.13 1.92 4.21
N PHE A 141 -10.25 1.96 4.92
CA PHE A 141 -10.38 2.26 6.34
C PHE A 141 -11.16 1.16 7.03
N TYR A 142 -10.70 0.76 8.21
CA TYR A 142 -11.49 -0.01 9.16
C TYR A 142 -12.26 0.96 10.05
N VAL A 143 -13.57 0.78 10.13
CA VAL A 143 -14.51 1.67 10.81
C VAL A 143 -15.27 0.85 11.84
N ALA A 144 -15.04 1.14 13.12
CA ALA A 144 -15.72 0.49 14.23
C ALA A 144 -16.83 1.39 14.76
N THR A 145 -18.06 0.85 14.89
CA THR A 145 -19.17 1.53 15.54
C THR A 145 -19.58 0.73 16.77
N LEU A 146 -19.21 1.25 17.95
CA LEU A 146 -19.50 0.65 19.24
C LEU A 146 -20.50 1.54 20.01
N PRO A 147 -21.45 0.98 20.78
CA PRO A 147 -22.41 1.76 21.57
C PRO A 147 -21.76 2.73 22.56
N GLU A 148 -20.59 2.38 23.10
CA GLU A 148 -19.82 3.20 24.05
C GLU A 148 -19.10 4.38 23.40
N ASN A 149 -18.91 4.37 22.08
CA ASN A 149 -18.19 5.42 21.38
C ASN A 149 -19.14 6.55 20.98
N PRO A 150 -18.70 7.83 21.05
CA PRO A 150 -19.52 8.97 20.63
C PRO A 150 -19.81 8.99 19.12
N GLY A 151 -19.14 8.14 18.34
CA GLY A 151 -19.33 7.98 16.90
C GLY A 151 -18.39 6.93 16.30
N PRO A 152 -18.38 6.77 14.97
CA PRO A 152 -17.54 5.79 14.30
C PRO A 152 -16.06 6.11 14.45
N VAL A 153 -15.26 5.12 14.85
CA VAL A 153 -13.81 5.23 14.97
C VAL A 153 -13.16 4.69 13.71
N HIS A 154 -12.36 5.53 13.07
CA HIS A 154 -11.74 5.21 11.79
C HIS A 154 -10.26 4.86 11.98
N PHE A 155 -9.80 3.77 11.36
CA PHE A 155 -8.42 3.32 11.31
C PHE A 155 -8.00 3.22 9.85
N LYS A 156 -7.00 4.00 9.44
CA LYS A 156 -6.52 4.04 8.06
C LYS A 156 -5.67 2.82 7.76
N LEU A 157 -5.83 2.19 6.60
CA LEU A 157 -4.91 1.15 6.15
C LEU A 157 -3.51 1.75 5.96
N LYS A 158 -2.56 1.27 6.74
CA LYS A 158 -1.17 1.67 6.71
C LYS A 158 -0.36 0.83 5.73
N SER A 159 -0.58 -0.47 5.74
CA SER A 159 0.11 -1.41 4.86
C SER A 159 -0.70 -2.68 4.66
N LEU A 160 -0.56 -3.27 3.48
CA LEU A 160 -1.09 -4.59 3.15
C LEU A 160 0.00 -5.39 2.44
N LYS A 161 0.52 -6.44 3.08
CA LYS A 161 1.55 -7.32 2.50
C LYS A 161 1.32 -8.75 2.96
N ASN A 162 1.53 -9.74 2.09
CA ASN A 162 1.42 -11.17 2.44
C ASN A 162 0.12 -11.55 3.19
N LYS A 163 -1.03 -11.02 2.76
CA LYS A 163 -2.34 -11.21 3.43
C LYS A 163 -2.35 -10.76 4.90
N SER A 164 -1.53 -9.76 5.22
CA SER A 164 -1.52 -9.05 6.49
C SER A 164 -1.89 -7.58 6.29
N ALA A 165 -3.02 -7.15 6.84
CA ALA A 165 -3.56 -5.80 6.77
C ALA A 165 -3.35 -5.07 8.09
N HIS A 166 -2.69 -3.92 8.06
CA HIS A 166 -2.40 -3.11 9.24
C HIS A 166 -3.19 -1.80 9.16
N PHE A 167 -4.19 -1.64 10.03
CA PHE A 167 -4.95 -0.41 10.17
C PHE A 167 -4.48 0.38 11.39
N GLU A 168 -4.43 1.71 11.30
CA GLU A 168 -3.95 2.56 12.39
C GLU A 168 -4.80 3.81 12.64
N ASN A 169 -4.91 4.17 13.92
CA ASN A 169 -5.38 5.46 14.43
C ASN A 169 -4.65 5.75 15.74
N MET A 170 -3.51 6.43 15.66
CA MET A 170 -2.67 6.74 16.82
C MET A 170 -3.29 7.74 17.81
N LYS A 171 -4.45 8.35 17.47
CA LYS A 171 -5.18 9.26 18.37
C LYS A 171 -6.21 8.53 19.24
N HIS A 172 -6.52 7.28 18.92
CA HIS A 172 -7.38 6.44 19.75
C HIS A 172 -6.61 5.98 21.01
N ASP A 173 -7.32 5.61 22.07
CA ASP A 173 -6.72 5.12 23.32
C ASP A 173 -6.26 3.66 23.15
N PHE A 174 -7.20 2.73 23.04
CA PHE A 174 -6.98 1.33 22.71
C PHE A 174 -8.16 0.76 21.91
N PRO A 175 -7.92 0.03 20.81
CA PRO A 175 -6.63 -0.15 20.14
C PRO A 175 -6.23 1.10 19.36
N GLN A 176 -4.94 1.24 19.06
CA GLN A 176 -4.40 2.22 18.10
C GLN A 176 -4.05 1.58 16.77
N GLN A 177 -3.76 0.27 16.79
CA GLN A 177 -3.46 -0.52 15.60
C GLN A 177 -4.30 -1.80 15.64
N ILE A 178 -4.82 -2.17 14.47
CA ILE A 178 -5.59 -3.38 14.24
C ILE A 178 -4.90 -4.12 13.10
N ILE A 179 -4.34 -5.29 13.39
CA ILE A 179 -3.59 -6.09 12.42
C ILE A 179 -4.34 -7.40 12.18
N TYR A 180 -4.80 -7.63 10.95
CA TYR A 180 -5.36 -8.92 10.54
C TYR A 180 -4.34 -9.65 9.67
N THR A 181 -4.05 -10.91 9.98
CA THR A 181 -3.16 -11.77 9.18
C THR A 181 -3.84 -13.09 8.87
N LEU A 182 -3.96 -13.43 7.60
CA LEU A 182 -4.48 -14.71 7.16
C LEU A 182 -3.36 -15.75 7.05
N GLU A 183 -3.58 -16.91 7.67
CA GLU A 183 -2.73 -18.08 7.57
C GLU A 183 -3.49 -19.27 6.95
N LYS A 184 -2.85 -19.91 5.96
CA LYS A 184 -3.33 -21.15 5.31
C LYS A 184 -4.79 -21.06 4.81
N ASP A 185 -5.24 -19.86 4.46
CA ASP A 185 -6.59 -19.53 3.99
C ASP A 185 -7.75 -19.91 4.94
N LYS A 186 -7.42 -20.31 6.17
CA LYS A 186 -8.39 -20.85 7.15
C LYS A 186 -8.25 -20.29 8.55
N VAL A 187 -7.17 -19.58 8.85
CA VAL A 187 -6.96 -19.00 10.18
C VAL A 187 -6.67 -17.51 10.04
N ILE A 188 -7.40 -16.68 10.78
CA ILE A 188 -7.11 -15.26 10.92
C ILE A 188 -6.54 -15.02 12.31
N HIS A 189 -5.36 -14.41 12.35
CA HIS A 189 -4.78 -13.84 13.56
C HIS A 189 -5.09 -12.34 13.57
N VAL A 190 -5.71 -11.87 14.65
CA VAL A 190 -5.96 -10.44 14.89
C VAL A 190 -5.13 -9.99 16.06
N GLU A 191 -4.34 -8.94 15.85
CA GLU A 191 -3.63 -8.25 16.92
C GLU A 191 -4.17 -6.84 17.09
N LEU A 192 -4.61 -6.54 18.30
CA LEU A 192 -5.03 -5.21 18.73
C LEU A 192 -3.91 -4.63 19.60
N ARG A 193 -3.24 -3.59 19.12
CA ARG A 193 -2.10 -2.97 19.82
C ARG A 193 -2.40 -1.51 20.14
N GLY A 194 -1.90 -1.00 21.26
CA GLY A 194 -2.07 0.40 21.64
C GLY A 194 -1.78 0.65 23.12
N LEU A 195 -2.35 1.73 23.65
CA LEU A 195 -2.16 2.13 25.04
C LEU A 195 -3.44 1.87 25.85
N ARG A 196 -3.38 0.94 26.80
CA ARG A 196 -4.45 0.76 27.80
C ARG A 196 -3.97 1.37 29.11
N ASP A 197 -4.69 2.38 29.62
CA ASP A 197 -4.32 3.13 30.82
C ASP A 197 -2.88 3.68 30.78
N GLY A 198 -2.46 4.17 29.60
CA GLY A 198 -1.12 4.73 29.37
C GLY A 198 0.01 3.69 29.27
N LYS A 199 -0.29 2.39 29.29
CA LYS A 199 0.68 1.31 29.13
C LYS A 199 0.45 0.57 27.82
N ASN A 200 1.55 0.12 27.19
CA ASN A 200 1.45 -0.72 26.01
C ASN A 200 0.67 -2.00 26.34
N ALA A 201 -0.35 -2.27 25.54
CA ALA A 201 -1.18 -3.45 25.62
C ALA A 201 -1.29 -4.09 24.23
N ILE A 202 -1.32 -5.41 24.23
CA ILE A 202 -1.59 -6.24 23.04
C ILE A 202 -2.70 -7.21 23.42
N GLN A 203 -3.68 -7.35 22.55
CA GLN A 203 -4.70 -8.39 22.63
C GLN A 203 -4.68 -9.17 21.33
N GLU A 204 -4.56 -10.49 21.45
CA GLU A 204 -4.50 -11.41 20.33
C GLU A 204 -5.80 -12.22 20.27
N LEU A 205 -6.37 -12.33 19.07
CA LEU A 205 -7.51 -13.17 18.79
C LEU A 205 -7.15 -14.08 17.62
N VAL A 206 -7.51 -15.36 17.74
CA VAL A 206 -7.30 -16.34 16.68
C VAL A 206 -8.64 -16.90 16.27
N PHE A 207 -8.96 -16.71 14.99
CA PHE A 207 -10.19 -17.20 14.40
C PHE A 207 -9.91 -18.28 13.37
N GLN A 208 -10.76 -19.29 13.33
CA GLN A 208 -10.80 -20.31 12.29
C GLN A 208 -12.01 -20.06 11.40
N LYS A 209 -11.83 -20.24 10.10
CA LYS A 209 -12.90 -20.15 9.12
C LYS A 209 -13.92 -21.25 9.38
N MET A 210 -15.20 -20.89 9.39
CA MET A 210 -16.27 -21.87 9.39
C MET A 210 -16.49 -22.38 7.96
N ASP A 211 -16.53 -23.71 7.81
CA ASP A 211 -16.86 -24.38 6.54
C ASP A 211 -18.36 -24.26 6.21
#